data_AF-A0A4R5X8W6-F1
#
_entry.id   AF-A0A4R5X8W6-F1
#
_cell.length_a   1.000
_cell.length_b   1.000
_cell.length_c   1.000
_cell.angle_alpha   90.00
_cell.angle_beta   90.00
_cell.angle_gamma   90.00
#
_symmetry.space_group_name_H-M   'P 1'
#
loop_
_entity.id
_entity.type
_entity.pdbx_description
1 polymer ?
#
loop_
_entity_poly.entity_id
_entity_poly.type
_entity_poly.pdbx_seq_one_letter_code
_entity_poly.pdbx_strand_id
1 'polypeptide(L)'
;MVEFPQTLERCVPAFGALYEAIKRSEISHDGDPRFAQQILNAIVRNNERGFTLAKRKSRGKIDAAYALMMCFDRASVIEKPRSPLVVL
;
A
#
# COMPACT_ATOMS: atom_id res chain seq x y z
N MET A 1 10.12 -13.67 0.12
CA MET A 1 9.33 -12.47 -0.20
C MET A 1 8.24 -12.88 -1.18
N VAL A 2 6.97 -12.57 -0.91
CA VAL A 2 5.85 -12.89 -1.82
C VAL A 2 5.71 -11.79 -2.84
N GLU A 3 5.56 -12.14 -4.12
CA GLU A 3 5.36 -11.16 -5.19
C GLU A 3 4.06 -10.35 -4.96
N PHE A 4 4.15 -9.03 -5.19
CA PHE A 4 3.00 -8.16 -5.28
C PHE A 4 2.92 -7.63 -6.72
N PRO A 5 2.03 -8.18 -7.57
CA PRO A 5 1.84 -7.66 -8.91
C PRO A 5 1.38 -6.20 -8.83
N GLN A 6 2.17 -5.27 -9.38
CA GLN A 6 1.88 -3.84 -9.34
C GLN A 6 0.86 -3.41 -10.42
N THR A 7 -0.16 -4.24 -10.67
CA THR A 7 -1.24 -3.93 -11.62
C THR A 7 -2.25 -2.95 -11.00
N LEU A 8 -3.07 -2.31 -11.84
CA LEU A 8 -4.09 -1.38 -11.35
C LEU A 8 -5.12 -2.08 -10.45
N GLU A 9 -5.49 -3.31 -10.79
CA GLU A 9 -6.45 -4.15 -10.06
C GLU A 9 -5.99 -4.47 -8.64
N ARG A 10 -4.67 -4.55 -8.41
CA ARG A 10 -4.09 -4.78 -7.08
C ARG A 10 -3.82 -3.48 -6.34
N CYS A 11 -3.22 -2.49 -7.01
CA CYS A 11 -2.79 -1.26 -6.37
C CYS A 11 -3.95 -0.36 -5.95
N VAL A 12 -5.00 -0.23 -6.77
CA VAL A 12 -6.13 0.68 -6.48
C VAL A 12 -6.85 0.33 -5.17
N PRO A 13 -7.30 -0.92 -4.93
CA PRO A 13 -7.94 -1.26 -3.66
C PRO A 13 -6.96 -1.18 -2.48
N ALA A 14 -5.68 -1.55 -2.67
CA ALA A 14 -4.67 -1.48 -1.62
C ALA A 14 -4.39 -0.03 -1.16
N PHE A 15 -4.27 0.91 -2.10
CA PHE A 15 -4.14 2.33 -1.77
C PHE A 15 -5.40 2.90 -1.11
N GLY A 16 -6.59 2.46 -1.53
CA GLY A 16 -7.84 2.83 -0.87
C GLY A 16 -7.89 2.39 0.59
N ALA A 17 -7.56 1.13 0.87
CA ALA A 17 -7.53 0.60 2.23
C ALA A 17 -6.47 1.30 3.11
N LEU A 18 -5.26 1.49 2.57
CA LEU A 18 -4.20 2.24 3.27
C LEU A 18 -4.63 3.67 3.59
N TYR A 19 -5.27 4.36 2.64
CA TYR A 19 -5.73 5.73 2.84
C TYR A 19 -6.76 5.84 3.96
N GLU A 20 -7.72 4.91 4.03
CA GLU A 20 -8.70 4.87 5.10
C GLU A 20 -8.05 4.59 6.46
N ALA A 21 -7.08 3.67 6.54
CA ALA A 21 -6.34 3.41 7.78
C ALA A 21 -5.53 4.63 8.25
N ILE A 22 -4.89 5.36 7.34
CA ILE A 22 -4.22 6.63 7.63
C ILE A 22 -5.22 7.65 8.17
N LYS A 23 -6.37 7.82 7.49
CA LYS A 23 -7.42 8.74 7.93
C LYS A 23 -7.97 8.41 9.32
N ARG A 24 -8.05 7.13 9.65
CA ARG A 24 -8.48 6.64 10.96
C ARG A 24 -7.37 6.66 12.02
N SER A 25 -6.16 7.06 11.64
CA SER A 25 -4.98 7.05 12.52
C SER A 25 -4.67 5.66 13.10
N GLU A 26 -4.90 4.61 12.32
CA GLU A 26 -4.67 3.22 12.73
C GLU A 26 -3.21 2.79 12.56
N ILE A 27 -2.40 3.58 11.87
CA ILE A 27 -0.99 3.32 11.61
C ILE A 27 -0.14 4.56 11.87
N SER A 28 1.11 4.34 12.25
CA SER A 28 2.13 5.37 12.44
C SER A 28 3.48 4.90 11.86
N HIS A 29 4.40 5.84 11.63
CA HIS A 29 5.79 5.54 11.32
C HIS A 29 6.70 6.27 12.31
N ASP A 30 7.97 5.87 12.37
CA ASP A 30 8.99 6.33 13.32
C ASP A 30 9.51 7.77 13.08
N GLY A 31 8.94 8.49 12.12
CA GLY A 31 9.38 9.84 11.77
C GLY A 31 10.64 9.91 10.89
N ASP A 32 11.12 8.81 10.29
CA ASP A 32 12.32 8.87 9.42
C ASP A 32 12.13 9.94 8.30
N PRO A 33 13.07 10.90 8.17
CA PRO A 33 12.91 12.02 7.25
C PRO A 33 12.99 11.58 5.78
N ARG A 34 13.71 10.49 5.45
CA ARG A 34 13.80 9.98 4.08
C ARG A 34 12.49 9.31 3.68
N PHE A 35 11.90 8.53 4.57
CA PHE A 35 10.58 7.96 4.41
C PHE A 35 9.54 9.07 4.19
N ALA A 36 9.47 10.03 5.11
CA ALA A 36 8.53 11.16 5.02
C ALA A 36 8.69 11.92 3.69
N GLN A 37 9.92 12.20 3.27
CA GLN A 37 10.19 12.86 2.00
C GLN A 37 9.66 12.07 0.80
N GLN A 38 9.83 10.74 0.78
CA GLN A 38 9.33 9.91 -0.31
C GLN A 38 7.79 9.82 -0.33
N ILE A 39 7.13 9.81 0.83
CA ILE A 39 5.67 9.93 0.91
C ILE A 39 5.22 11.27 0.32
N LEU A 40 5.86 12.38 0.71
CA LEU A 40 5.54 13.72 0.22
C LEU A 40 5.89 13.94 -1.27
N ASN A 41 6.77 13.13 -1.84
CA ASN A 41 7.09 13.18 -3.27
C ASN A 41 5.96 12.61 -4.16
N ALA A 42 5.14 11.73 -3.60
CA ALA A 42 4.09 11.07 -4.33
C ALA A 42 2.94 12.03 -4.67
N ILE A 43 2.37 11.88 -5.86
CA ILE A 43 1.17 12.57 -6.29
C ILE A 43 0.09 11.58 -6.66
N VAL A 44 -1.16 11.96 -6.47
CA VAL A 44 -2.31 11.14 -6.87
C VAL A 44 -2.40 11.06 -8.39
N ARG A 45 -2.56 9.86 -8.91
CA ARG A 45 -2.90 9.55 -10.29
C ARG A 45 -4.26 8.85 -10.32
N ASN A 46 -5.28 9.61 -10.68
CA ASN A 46 -6.64 9.08 -10.82
C ASN A 46 -6.75 8.18 -12.06
N ASN A 47 -7.67 7.23 -11.99
CA ASN A 47 -8.07 6.34 -13.07
C ASN A 47 -9.57 6.01 -12.91
N GLU A 48 -10.14 5.27 -13.86
CA GLU A 48 -11.57 4.92 -13.88
C GLU A 48 -12.03 4.11 -12.66
N ARG A 49 -11.11 3.44 -11.96
CA ARG A 49 -11.40 2.56 -10.81
C ARG A 49 -11.06 3.20 -9.46
N GLY A 50 -10.46 4.39 -9.45
CA GLY A 50 -9.98 5.05 -8.23
C GLY A 50 -8.66 5.78 -8.46
N PHE A 51 -7.67 5.54 -7.60
CA PHE A 51 -6.37 6.21 -7.70
C PHE A 51 -5.19 5.28 -7.40
N THR A 52 -4.04 5.65 -7.95
CA THR A 52 -2.73 5.17 -7.54
C THR A 52 -1.82 6.36 -7.24
N LEU A 53 -0.58 6.10 -6.85
CA LEU A 53 0.44 7.13 -6.76
C LEU A 53 1.31 7.19 -8.02
N ALA A 54 1.84 8.37 -8.31
CA ALA A 54 2.83 8.59 -9.35
C ALA A 54 3.90 9.56 -8.82
N LYS A 55 5.06 9.59 -9.47
CA LYS A 55 6.10 10.59 -9.20
C LYS A 55 5.96 11.76 -10.18
N ARG A 56 6.19 12.99 -9.72
CA ARG A 56 6.48 14.10 -10.66
C ARG A 56 7.90 13.94 -11.21
N LYS A 57 8.14 14.35 -12.46
CA LYS A 57 9.48 14.30 -13.10
C LYS A 57 10.57 14.97 -12.26
N SER A 58 10.25 16.07 -11.59
CA SER A 58 11.18 16.84 -10.75
C SER A 58 11.17 16.46 -9.27
N ARG A 59 10.28 15.54 -8.85
CA ARG A 59 10.26 15.06 -7.46
C ARG A 59 11.10 13.79 -7.34
N GLY A 60 11.64 13.57 -6.14
CA GLY A 60 12.51 12.44 -5.84
C GLY A 60 11.80 11.09 -5.90
N LYS A 61 12.42 10.08 -5.28
CA LYS A 61 11.89 8.72 -5.22
C LYS A 61 10.57 8.65 -4.42
N ILE A 62 9.77 7.63 -4.71
CA ILE A 62 8.50 7.33 -4.05
C ILE A 62 8.39 5.85 -3.67
N ASP A 63 9.50 5.11 -3.69
CA ASP A 63 9.54 3.67 -3.44
C ASP A 63 8.96 3.33 -2.06
N ALA A 64 9.21 4.17 -1.07
CA ALA A 64 8.66 4.03 0.28
C ALA A 64 7.12 4.07 0.32
N ALA A 65 6.47 4.86 -0.55
CA ALA A 65 5.02 4.95 -0.59
C ALA A 65 4.40 3.65 -1.13
N TYR A 66 5.03 3.05 -2.14
CA TYR A 66 4.62 1.74 -2.65
C TYR A 66 4.95 0.62 -1.67
N ALA A 67 6.11 0.66 -1.01
CA ALA A 67 6.48 -0.29 0.02
C ALA A 67 5.47 -0.27 1.18
N LEU A 68 5.09 0.91 1.66
CA LEU A 68 4.07 1.08 2.69
C LEU A 68 2.74 0.42 2.29
N MET A 69 2.25 0.67 1.07
CA MET A 69 1.01 0.08 0.56
C MET A 69 1.09 -1.44 0.47
N MET A 70 2.20 -1.99 -0.02
CA MET A 70 2.39 -3.45 -0.09
C MET A 70 2.47 -4.09 1.29
N CYS A 71 3.18 -3.45 2.24
CA CYS A 71 3.27 -3.90 3.63
C CYS A 71 1.89 -3.89 4.30
N PHE A 72 1.13 -2.80 4.14
CA PHE A 72 -0.19 -2.66 4.72
C PHE A 72 -1.19 -3.66 4.13
N ASP A 73 -1.22 -3.84 2.81
CA ASP A 73 -2.06 -4.84 2.15
C ASP A 73 -1.79 -6.24 2.71
N ARG A 74 -0.52 -6.64 2.82
CA ARG A 74 -0.15 -7.94 3.37
C ARG A 74 -0.52 -8.09 4.84
N ALA A 75 -0.28 -7.07 5.66
CA ALA A 75 -0.59 -7.09 7.08
C ALA A 75 -2.11 -7.11 7.35
N SER A 76 -2.91 -6.60 6.41
CA SER A 76 -4.38 -6.53 6.54
C SER A 76 -5.09 -7.81 6.10
N VAL A 77 -4.39 -8.74 5.42
CA VAL A 77 -4.98 -10.04 5.08
C VAL A 77 -5.07 -10.89 6.34
N ILE A 78 -6.28 -11.04 6.87
CA ILE A 78 -6.57 -12.05 7.89
C ILE A 78 -6.51 -13.42 7.19
N GLU A 79 -5.51 -14.24 7.54
CA GLU A 79 -5.50 -15.63 7.10
C GLU A 79 -6.75 -16.33 7.66
N LYS A 80 -7.63 -16.83 6.78
CA LYS A 80 -8.65 -17.77 7.21
C LYS A 80 -7.92 -19.02 7.70
N PRO A 81 -8.12 -19.46 8.95
CA PRO A 81 -7.51 -20.71 9.40
C PRO A 81 -7.91 -21.80 8.42
N ARG A 82 -6.91 -22.53 7.88
CA ARG A 82 -7.17 -23.69 7.04
C ARG A 82 -8.04 -24.65 7.85
N SER A 83 -9.23 -24.95 7.36
CA SER A 83 -10.04 -26.03 7.93
C SER A 83 -9.15 -27.26 8.03
N PRO A 84 -9.11 -27.96 9.18
CA PRO A 84 -8.32 -29.17 9.30
C PRO A 84 -8.77 -30.11 8.17
N LEU A 85 -7.80 -30.60 7.40
CA LEU A 85 -8.06 -31.59 6.36
C LEU A 85 -8.67 -32.80 7.06
N VAL A 86 -9.96 -33.00 6.89
CA VAL A 86 -10.62 -34.25 7.29
C VAL A 86 -10.15 -35.28 6.28
N VAL A 87 -9.10 -36.02 6.63
CA VAL A 87 -8.70 -37.23 5.92
C VAL A 87 -9.58 -38.35 6.47
N LEU A 88 -10.51 -38.83 5.64
CA LEU A 88 -11.34 -40.02 5.89
C LEU A 88 -10.55 -41.29 5.56
#